data_AF-A0AAV8H7P0-F1
#
_entry.id   AF-A0AAV8H7P0-F1
#
_cell.length_a   1.000
_cell.length_b   1.000
_cell.length_c   1.000
_cell.angle_alpha   90.00
_cell.angle_beta   90.00
_cell.angle_gamma   90.00
#
_symmetry.space_group_name_H-M   'P 1'
#
loop_
_entity.id
_entity.type
_entity.pdbx_description
1 polymer ?
#
loop_
_entity_poly.entity_id
_entity_poly.type
_entity_poly.pdbx_seq_one_letter_code
_entity_poly.pdbx_strand_id
1 'polypeptide(L)'
;MAAPDLLFGLRNNFYLGAYQAAINNSEIPNLTLNPSSDDALERDSLVYRSYIALGSYQLVINEIHSSAPTPLQAVKLLALYLSTPHHKESVISSLKDLLADAAIATNPTLRLIAGTIFLHEQDYNEALKYTHPGGTLDLHALNVQIFIKMNRSDHAEKQLKIMQQIDEDHTLTQLANAWVDIAVGGSKIQEAYLIFQDFSEKYPMTCLVLNGKAVCCMLMGNFDEAESLLIEALNKDAKDPETLANLVVCSLHFGKSASRFLNQLKLSHPEHTLVKRMASAEESFERAIQSIA
;
A
#
# COMPACT_ATOMS: atom_id res chain seq x y z
N MET A 1 22.41 -4.10 25.73
CA MET A 1 21.80 -3.14 24.78
C MET A 1 21.58 -3.89 23.48
N ALA A 2 20.34 -4.01 23.02
CA ALA A 2 20.10 -4.49 21.66
C ALA A 2 20.82 -3.56 20.68
N ALA A 3 21.46 -4.12 19.65
CA ALA A 3 22.08 -3.30 18.61
C ALA A 3 20.99 -2.40 17.99
N PRO A 4 21.31 -1.13 17.66
CA PRO A 4 20.35 -0.25 17.01
C PRO A 4 19.87 -0.87 15.69
N ASP A 5 18.56 -0.90 15.48
CA ASP A 5 17.96 -1.38 14.23
C ASP A 5 18.35 -0.45 13.08
N LEU A 6 19.32 -0.91 12.27
CA LEU A 6 19.90 -0.13 11.19
C LEU A 6 18.89 0.21 10.09
N LEU A 7 17.83 -0.60 9.95
CA LEU A 7 16.81 -0.44 8.91
C LEU A 7 15.59 0.36 9.39
N PHE A 8 15.52 0.74 10.67
CA PHE A 8 14.37 1.45 11.23
C PHE A 8 13.96 2.68 10.42
N GLY A 9 14.92 3.56 10.10
CA GLY A 9 14.66 4.77 9.31
C GLY A 9 14.21 4.45 7.87
N LEU A 10 14.78 3.42 7.26
CA LEU A 10 14.43 2.97 5.91
C LEU A 10 13.00 2.41 5.88
N ARG A 11 12.66 1.54 6.83
CA ARG A 11 11.33 0.95 7.00
C ARG A 11 10.27 2.03 7.19
N ASN A 12 10.50 2.99 8.09
CA ASN A 12 9.53 4.07 8.33
C ASN A 12 9.31 4.93 7.09
N ASN A 13 10.39 5.31 6.39
CA ASN A 13 10.26 6.04 5.13
C ASN A 13 9.44 5.26 4.10
N PHE A 14 9.70 3.95 3.97
CA PHE A 14 8.96 3.10 3.04
C PHE A 14 7.47 2.97 3.41
N TYR A 15 7.16 2.61 4.67
CA TYR A 15 5.78 2.40 5.11
C TYR A 15 4.92 3.67 5.06
N LEU A 16 5.52 4.84 5.28
CA LEU A 16 4.81 6.12 5.25
C LEU A 16 4.84 6.79 3.87
N GLY A 17 5.31 6.10 2.83
CA GLY A 17 5.26 6.58 1.45
C GLY A 17 6.35 7.59 1.07
N ALA A 18 7.38 7.77 1.90
CA ALA A 18 8.53 8.62 1.60
C ALA A 18 9.57 7.84 0.77
N TYR A 19 9.13 7.28 -0.37
CA TYR A 19 9.92 6.35 -1.18
C TYR A 19 11.25 6.93 -1.67
N GLN A 20 11.28 8.20 -2.09
CA GLN A 20 12.52 8.84 -2.50
C GLN A 20 13.50 8.99 -1.33
N ALA A 21 13.00 9.29 -0.12
CA ALA A 21 13.83 9.35 1.08
C ALA A 21 14.34 7.96 1.49
N ALA A 22 13.53 6.91 1.31
CA ALA A 22 13.95 5.53 1.51
C ALA A 22 15.12 5.17 0.58
N ILE A 23 15.03 5.51 -0.71
CA ILE A 23 16.11 5.29 -1.69
C ILE A 23 17.37 6.09 -1.31
N ASN A 24 17.23 7.39 -1.05
CA ASN A 24 18.37 8.27 -0.77
C ASN A 24 19.13 7.88 0.51
N ASN A 25 18.42 7.35 1.51
CA ASN A 25 18.99 6.97 2.81
C ASN A 25 19.33 5.47 2.91
N SER A 26 19.37 4.76 1.77
CA SER A 26 19.62 3.32 1.76
C SER A 26 21.10 2.95 1.91
N GLU A 27 22.03 3.89 1.67
CA GLU A 27 23.46 3.65 1.82
C GLU A 27 23.87 3.54 3.31
N ILE A 28 23.82 2.31 3.83
CA ILE A 28 24.22 1.98 5.20
C ILE A 28 25.58 1.28 5.16
N PRO A 29 26.69 1.94 5.58
CA PRO A 29 28.05 1.42 5.43
C PRO A 29 28.26 0.00 5.98
N ASN A 30 27.62 -0.32 7.11
CA ASN A 30 27.73 -1.64 7.75
C ASN A 30 27.14 -2.77 6.91
N LEU A 31 26.11 -2.50 6.12
CA LEU A 31 25.45 -3.48 5.25
C LEU A 31 26.15 -3.58 3.88
N THR A 32 26.83 -2.53 3.45
CA THR A 32 27.67 -2.56 2.24
C THR A 32 28.88 -3.49 2.40
N LEU A 33 29.38 -3.66 3.63
CA LEU A 33 30.50 -4.55 3.94
C LEU A 33 30.10 -6.04 3.99
N ASN A 34 28.81 -6.35 4.17
CA ASN A 34 28.30 -7.72 4.15
C ASN A 34 27.01 -7.82 3.32
N PRO A 35 27.12 -7.86 1.99
CA PRO A 35 25.97 -7.83 1.08
C PRO A 35 25.10 -9.09 1.12
N SER A 36 25.53 -10.14 1.81
CA SER A 36 24.78 -11.40 1.95
C SER A 36 24.08 -11.55 3.31
N SER A 37 24.11 -10.53 4.15
CA SER A 37 23.31 -10.55 5.38
C SER A 37 21.81 -10.41 5.06
N ASP A 38 20.95 -10.97 5.93
CA ASP A 38 19.50 -10.81 5.79
C ASP A 38 19.09 -9.33 5.80
N ASP A 39 19.76 -8.49 6.60
CA ASP A 39 19.55 -7.04 6.64
C ASP A 39 19.90 -6.35 5.30
N ALA A 40 20.95 -6.80 4.60
CA ALA A 40 21.31 -6.25 3.30
C ALA A 40 20.26 -6.62 2.23
N LEU A 41 19.76 -7.86 2.26
CA LEU A 41 18.68 -8.30 1.37
C LEU A 41 17.37 -7.58 1.65
N GLU A 42 17.05 -7.32 2.91
CA GLU A 42 15.87 -6.55 3.29
C GLU A 42 15.98 -5.09 2.83
N ARG A 43 17.14 -4.45 3.03
CA ARG A 43 17.41 -3.11 2.50
C ARG A 43 17.16 -3.07 1.00
N ASP A 44 17.77 -3.98 0.24
CA ASP A 44 17.66 -4.00 -1.22
C ASP A 44 16.21 -4.25 -1.67
N SER A 45 15.50 -5.15 -0.96
CA SER A 45 14.07 -5.38 -1.17
C SER A 45 13.24 -4.10 -0.96
N LEU A 46 13.47 -3.35 0.11
CA LEU A 46 12.77 -2.08 0.40
C LEU A 46 13.10 -1.00 -0.64
N VAL A 47 14.36 -0.90 -1.08
CA VAL A 47 14.79 0.04 -2.13
C VAL A 47 14.10 -0.27 -3.45
N TYR A 48 14.13 -1.53 -3.89
CA TYR A 48 13.46 -1.91 -5.14
C TYR A 48 11.94 -1.77 -5.06
N ARG A 49 11.32 -2.08 -3.92
CA ARG A 49 9.88 -1.80 -3.71
C ARG A 49 9.58 -0.30 -3.72
N SER A 50 10.50 0.55 -3.26
CA SER A 50 10.38 2.02 -3.36
C SER A 50 10.42 2.48 -4.82
N TYR A 51 11.32 1.92 -5.64
CA TYR A 51 11.34 2.19 -7.08
C TYR A 51 10.04 1.75 -7.78
N ILE A 52 9.50 0.58 -7.41
CA ILE A 52 8.18 0.11 -7.90
C ILE A 52 7.08 1.12 -7.53
N ALA A 53 7.05 1.59 -6.28
CA ALA A 53 6.06 2.56 -5.83
C ALA A 53 6.15 3.92 -6.55
N LEU A 54 7.34 4.30 -7.00
CA LEU A 54 7.59 5.48 -7.84
C LEU A 54 7.35 5.22 -9.35
N GLY A 55 6.82 4.06 -9.73
CA GLY A 55 6.54 3.69 -11.12
C GLY A 55 7.78 3.34 -11.96
N SER A 56 8.95 3.20 -11.34
CA SER A 56 10.22 2.90 -12.02
C SER A 56 10.42 1.38 -12.24
N TYR A 57 9.42 0.71 -12.82
CA TYR A 57 9.41 -0.75 -12.95
C TYR A 57 10.58 -1.29 -13.79
N GLN A 58 10.93 -0.61 -14.88
CA GLN A 58 11.97 -1.07 -15.80
C GLN A 58 13.36 -1.07 -15.17
N LEU A 59 13.63 -0.15 -14.24
CA LEU A 59 14.88 -0.15 -13.47
C LEU A 59 15.01 -1.45 -12.68
N VAL A 60 13.96 -1.80 -11.92
CA VAL A 60 13.93 -3.02 -11.09
C VAL A 60 14.06 -4.29 -11.93
N ILE A 61 13.37 -4.33 -13.08
CA ILE A 61 13.39 -5.48 -14.00
C ILE A 61 14.81 -5.71 -14.56
N ASN A 62 15.53 -4.63 -14.86
CA ASN A 62 16.85 -4.69 -15.50
C ASN A 62 17.98 -4.94 -14.49
N GLU A 63 17.90 -4.36 -13.30
CA GLU A 63 18.95 -4.49 -12.27
C GLU A 63 18.91 -5.85 -11.57
N ILE A 64 17.74 -6.42 -11.33
CA ILE A 64 17.63 -7.72 -10.66
C ILE A 64 17.92 -8.84 -11.68
N HIS A 65 19.14 -9.36 -11.66
CA HIS A 65 19.57 -10.48 -12.52
C HIS A 65 18.95 -11.83 -12.10
N SER A 66 18.93 -12.82 -12.99
CA SER A 66 18.36 -14.16 -12.72
C SER A 66 19.07 -14.95 -11.62
N SER A 67 20.30 -14.58 -11.27
CA SER A 67 21.08 -15.18 -10.17
C SER A 67 20.84 -14.49 -8.82
N ALA A 68 20.02 -13.44 -8.76
CA ALA A 68 19.74 -12.75 -7.51
C ALA A 68 18.98 -13.65 -6.53
N PRO A 69 19.12 -13.45 -5.21
CA PRO A 69 18.42 -14.22 -4.18
C PRO A 69 16.89 -14.16 -4.33
N THR A 70 16.20 -15.18 -3.81
CA THR A 70 14.73 -15.33 -3.91
C THR A 70 13.94 -14.07 -3.52
N PRO A 71 14.26 -13.34 -2.43
CA PRO A 71 13.57 -12.09 -2.10
C PRO A 71 13.57 -11.08 -3.26
N LEU A 72 14.72 -10.90 -3.92
CA LEU A 72 14.86 -9.96 -5.02
C LEU A 72 14.17 -10.48 -6.28
N GLN A 73 14.23 -11.79 -6.58
CA GLN A 73 13.44 -12.38 -7.66
C GLN A 73 11.95 -12.14 -7.47
N ALA A 74 11.44 -12.27 -6.24
CA ALA A 74 10.05 -11.98 -5.93
C ALA A 74 9.72 -10.51 -6.23
N VAL A 75 10.56 -9.56 -5.77
CA VAL A 75 10.37 -8.14 -6.05
C VAL A 75 10.41 -7.85 -7.56
N LYS A 76 11.26 -8.53 -8.33
CA LYS A 76 11.26 -8.45 -9.80
C LYS A 76 9.95 -8.93 -10.41
N LEU A 77 9.38 -10.04 -9.92
CA LEU A 77 8.08 -10.52 -10.36
C LEU A 77 6.97 -9.48 -10.09
N LEU A 78 7.01 -8.81 -8.94
CA LEU A 78 6.08 -7.71 -8.66
C LEU A 78 6.22 -6.57 -9.67
N ALA A 79 7.46 -6.16 -9.99
CA ALA A 79 7.70 -5.12 -10.99
C ALA A 79 7.17 -5.52 -12.38
N LEU A 80 7.40 -6.77 -12.79
CA LEU A 80 6.86 -7.31 -14.05
C LEU A 80 5.34 -7.28 -14.07
N TYR A 81 4.71 -7.75 -12.99
CA TYR A 81 3.25 -7.78 -12.84
C TYR A 81 2.60 -6.39 -12.95
N LEU A 82 3.20 -5.38 -12.30
CA LEU A 82 2.68 -4.01 -12.31
C LEU A 82 3.03 -3.23 -13.59
N SER A 83 4.08 -3.61 -14.30
CA SER A 83 4.54 -2.89 -15.49
C SER A 83 3.58 -2.98 -16.67
N THR A 84 3.02 -4.18 -16.94
CA THR A 84 2.21 -4.44 -18.14
C THR A 84 1.18 -5.53 -17.89
N PRO A 85 -0.09 -5.35 -18.30
CA PRO A 85 -1.14 -6.36 -18.16
C PRO A 85 -0.83 -7.71 -18.86
N HIS A 86 -0.04 -7.70 -19.93
CA HIS A 86 0.27 -8.89 -20.72
C HIS A 86 1.10 -9.95 -19.97
N HIS A 87 1.85 -9.56 -18.94
CA HIS A 87 2.71 -10.50 -18.21
C HIS A 87 2.03 -11.15 -17.01
N LYS A 88 0.80 -10.74 -16.66
CA LYS A 88 0.10 -11.16 -15.44
C LYS A 88 0.04 -12.67 -15.27
N GLU A 89 -0.48 -13.40 -16.26
CA GLU A 89 -0.64 -14.86 -16.18
C GLU A 89 0.69 -15.58 -16.03
N SER A 90 1.69 -15.18 -16.81
CA SER A 90 3.04 -15.76 -16.73
C SER A 90 3.70 -15.49 -15.38
N VAL A 91 3.55 -14.27 -14.82
CA VAL A 91 4.09 -13.94 -13.50
C VAL A 91 3.41 -14.75 -12.41
N ILE A 92 2.08 -14.90 -12.46
CA ILE A 92 1.33 -15.70 -11.47
C ILE A 92 1.76 -17.17 -11.54
N SER A 93 2.00 -17.73 -12.74
CA SER A 93 2.52 -19.09 -12.90
C SER A 93 3.90 -19.23 -12.26
N SER A 94 4.85 -18.36 -12.62
CA SER A 94 6.21 -18.39 -12.06
C SER A 94 6.22 -18.20 -10.54
N LEU A 95 5.35 -17.35 -10.02
CA LEU A 95 5.18 -17.14 -8.58
C LEU A 95 4.69 -18.41 -7.88
N LYS A 96 3.70 -19.12 -8.47
CA LYS A 96 3.20 -20.40 -7.93
C LYS A 96 4.28 -21.48 -7.94
N ASP A 97 5.13 -21.51 -8.98
CA ASP A 97 6.25 -22.44 -9.06
C ASP A 97 7.27 -22.18 -7.93
N LEU A 98 7.60 -20.90 -7.66
CA LEU A 98 8.47 -20.54 -6.53
C LEU A 98 7.86 -20.90 -5.18
N LEU A 99 6.54 -20.75 -5.02
CA LEU A 99 5.84 -21.10 -3.78
C LEU A 99 5.67 -22.62 -3.58
N ALA A 100 5.80 -23.41 -4.65
CA ALA A 100 5.74 -24.87 -4.57
C ALA A 100 7.05 -25.48 -4.03
N ASP A 101 8.17 -24.76 -4.14
CA ASP A 101 9.45 -25.20 -3.62
C ASP A 101 9.54 -24.97 -2.10
N ALA A 102 9.49 -26.07 -1.34
CA ALA A 102 9.52 -26.06 0.12
C ALA A 102 10.79 -25.42 0.71
N ALA A 103 11.90 -25.36 -0.03
CA ALA A 103 13.13 -24.73 0.44
C ALA A 103 13.02 -23.20 0.54
N ILE A 104 12.19 -22.58 -0.30
CA ILE A 104 12.06 -21.12 -0.40
C ILE A 104 10.66 -20.60 -0.06
N ALA A 105 9.64 -21.46 -0.03
CA ALA A 105 8.25 -21.09 0.22
C ALA A 105 8.02 -20.40 1.58
N THR A 106 8.90 -20.62 2.56
CA THR A 106 8.82 -19.99 3.89
C THR A 106 9.40 -18.57 3.92
N ASN A 107 10.07 -18.13 2.84
CA ASN A 107 10.70 -16.81 2.78
C ASN A 107 9.65 -15.68 2.96
N PRO A 108 9.79 -14.80 3.97
CA PRO A 108 8.79 -13.77 4.25
C PRO A 108 8.55 -12.79 3.10
N THR A 109 9.61 -12.40 2.37
CA THR A 109 9.49 -11.47 1.23
C THR A 109 8.76 -12.12 0.08
N LEU A 110 9.07 -13.38 -0.26
CA LEU A 110 8.34 -14.12 -1.29
C LEU A 110 6.84 -14.19 -0.98
N ARG A 111 6.50 -14.55 0.27
CA ARG A 111 5.11 -14.62 0.74
C ARG A 111 4.41 -13.27 0.71
N LEU A 112 5.11 -12.19 1.08
CA LEU A 112 4.59 -10.83 1.05
C LEU A 112 4.27 -10.38 -0.38
N ILE A 113 5.18 -10.63 -1.32
CA ILE A 113 4.98 -10.30 -2.72
C ILE A 113 3.85 -11.14 -3.32
N ALA A 114 3.80 -12.43 -3.00
CA ALA A 114 2.72 -13.30 -3.43
C ALA A 114 1.35 -12.79 -2.97
N GLY A 115 1.23 -12.50 -1.67
CA GLY A 115 0.00 -11.93 -1.11
C GLY A 115 -0.36 -10.59 -1.75
N THR A 116 0.63 -9.74 -2.07
CA THR A 116 0.41 -8.46 -2.76
C THR A 116 -0.17 -8.66 -4.16
N ILE A 117 0.41 -9.58 -4.95
CA ILE A 117 -0.06 -9.88 -6.31
C ILE A 117 -1.49 -10.47 -6.27
N PHE A 118 -1.75 -11.46 -5.41
CA PHE A 118 -3.09 -12.05 -5.27
C PHE A 118 -4.11 -11.04 -4.73
N LEU A 119 -3.70 -10.10 -3.88
CA LEU A 119 -4.54 -8.99 -3.44
C LEU A 119 -4.95 -8.09 -4.62
N HIS A 120 -4.03 -7.78 -5.55
CA HIS A 120 -4.37 -7.03 -6.76
C HIS A 120 -5.32 -7.78 -7.70
N GLU A 121 -5.22 -9.11 -7.76
CA GLU A 121 -6.13 -9.98 -8.50
C GLU A 121 -7.46 -10.23 -7.76
N GLN A 122 -7.63 -9.66 -6.56
CA GLN A 122 -8.79 -9.84 -5.68
C GLN A 122 -9.05 -11.30 -5.28
N ASP A 123 -8.05 -12.17 -5.41
CA ASP A 123 -8.07 -13.54 -4.91
C ASP A 123 -7.57 -13.57 -3.45
N TYR A 124 -8.43 -13.10 -2.55
CA TYR A 124 -8.10 -12.99 -1.13
C TYR A 124 -7.82 -14.34 -0.48
N ASN A 125 -8.43 -15.42 -0.97
CA ASN A 125 -8.25 -16.77 -0.42
C ASN A 125 -6.85 -17.30 -0.72
N GLU A 126 -6.39 -17.20 -1.97
CA GLU A 126 -5.01 -17.57 -2.30
C GLU A 126 -4.00 -16.62 -1.64
N ALA A 127 -4.30 -15.33 -1.50
CA ALA A 127 -3.43 -14.42 -0.75
C ALA A 127 -3.21 -14.90 0.70
N LEU A 128 -4.30 -15.15 1.44
CA LEU A 128 -4.26 -15.57 2.84
C LEU A 128 -3.60 -16.94 3.05
N LYS A 129 -3.70 -17.85 2.08
CA LYS A 129 -3.02 -19.14 2.12
C LYS A 129 -1.51 -18.98 2.35
N TYR A 130 -0.89 -17.98 1.73
CA TYR A 130 0.54 -17.73 1.88
C TYR A 130 0.85 -16.72 2.99
N THR A 131 0.00 -15.74 3.28
CA THR A 131 0.32 -14.67 4.23
C THR A 131 -0.10 -14.94 5.67
N HIS A 132 -1.10 -15.81 5.91
CA HIS A 132 -1.62 -16.09 7.24
C HIS A 132 -0.71 -16.95 8.15
N PRO A 133 -0.02 -18.01 7.65
CA PRO A 133 0.71 -18.94 8.52
C PRO A 133 2.02 -18.39 9.11
N GLY A 134 1.95 -17.66 10.23
CA GLY A 134 3.12 -17.06 10.90
C GLY A 134 3.85 -16.03 10.03
N GLY A 135 4.36 -14.95 10.61
CA GLY A 135 4.95 -13.93 9.74
C GLY A 135 5.65 -12.80 10.46
N THR A 136 6.28 -11.97 9.64
CA THR A 136 6.78 -10.66 10.02
C THR A 136 5.62 -9.68 10.16
N LEU A 137 5.89 -8.51 10.75
CA LEU A 137 4.90 -7.44 10.84
C LEU A 137 4.34 -7.05 9.46
N ASP A 138 5.13 -7.09 8.38
CA ASP A 138 4.65 -6.89 7.01
C ASP A 138 3.54 -7.85 6.60
N LEU A 139 3.69 -9.15 6.89
CA LEU A 139 2.68 -10.16 6.55
C LEU A 139 1.41 -9.96 7.37
N HIS A 140 1.53 -9.61 8.64
CA HIS A 140 0.38 -9.29 9.48
C HIS A 140 -0.35 -8.02 9.01
N ALA A 141 0.38 -6.97 8.64
CA ALA A 141 -0.19 -5.75 8.09
C ALA A 141 -0.91 -6.01 6.76
N LEU A 142 -0.33 -6.84 5.89
CA LEU A 142 -0.98 -7.26 4.65
C LEU A 142 -2.25 -8.07 4.93
N ASN A 143 -2.25 -8.96 5.92
CA ASN A 143 -3.45 -9.68 6.34
C ASN A 143 -4.54 -8.73 6.84
N VAL A 144 -4.20 -7.70 7.62
CA VAL A 144 -5.15 -6.64 8.02
C VAL A 144 -5.79 -6.00 6.79
N GLN A 145 -4.98 -5.59 5.81
CA GLN A 145 -5.49 -5.01 4.56
C GLN A 145 -6.43 -5.97 3.81
N ILE A 146 -6.04 -7.24 3.67
CA ILE A 146 -6.88 -8.27 3.01
C ILE A 146 -8.21 -8.42 3.74
N PHE A 147 -8.22 -8.54 5.07
CA PHE A 147 -9.45 -8.70 5.85
C PHE A 147 -10.37 -7.48 5.76
N ILE A 148 -9.82 -6.26 5.72
CA ILE A 148 -10.59 -5.04 5.48
C ILE A 148 -11.22 -5.08 4.08
N LYS A 149 -10.47 -5.48 3.05
CA LYS A 149 -10.98 -5.61 1.67
C LYS A 149 -12.05 -6.70 1.52
N MET A 150 -12.02 -7.72 2.36
CA MET A 150 -13.07 -8.74 2.47
C MET A 150 -14.31 -8.27 3.26
N ASN A 151 -14.32 -7.02 3.77
CA ASN A 151 -15.34 -6.48 4.68
C ASN A 151 -15.47 -7.31 5.98
N ARG A 152 -14.35 -7.84 6.49
CA ARG A 152 -14.26 -8.63 7.73
C ARG A 152 -13.41 -7.91 8.76
N SER A 153 -13.93 -6.79 9.28
CA SER A 153 -13.26 -5.98 10.32
C SER A 153 -12.95 -6.81 11.57
N ASP A 154 -13.80 -7.80 11.91
CA ASP A 154 -13.60 -8.72 13.03
C ASP A 154 -12.32 -9.56 12.93
N HIS A 155 -11.91 -9.96 11.72
CA HIS A 155 -10.63 -10.63 11.50
C HIS A 155 -9.46 -9.66 11.43
N ALA A 156 -9.68 -8.47 10.88
CA ALA A 156 -8.66 -7.42 10.86
C ALA A 156 -8.24 -7.01 12.28
N GLU A 157 -9.21 -6.81 13.19
CA GLU A 157 -8.94 -6.52 14.61
C GLU A 157 -8.15 -7.65 15.31
N LYS A 158 -8.45 -8.91 14.99
CA LYS A 158 -7.69 -10.05 15.55
C LYS A 158 -6.23 -10.04 15.08
N GLN A 159 -5.99 -9.75 13.80
CA GLN A 159 -4.63 -9.63 13.28
C GLN A 159 -3.90 -8.42 13.88
N LEU A 160 -4.59 -7.28 14.02
CA LEU A 160 -4.02 -6.10 14.65
C LEU A 160 -3.58 -6.37 16.10
N LYS A 161 -4.38 -7.12 16.88
CA LYS A 161 -3.99 -7.52 18.25
C LYS A 161 -2.70 -8.34 18.28
N ILE A 162 -2.46 -9.19 17.27
CA ILE A 162 -1.20 -9.92 17.14
C ILE A 162 -0.05 -8.94 16.88
N MET A 163 -0.24 -7.95 16.00
CA MET A 163 0.77 -6.93 15.73
C MET A 163 1.10 -6.11 16.99
N GLN A 164 0.09 -5.70 17.75
CA GLN A 164 0.26 -4.97 19.02
C GLN A 164 1.00 -5.80 20.08
N GLN A 165 0.79 -7.12 20.11
CA GLN A 165 1.53 -8.01 21.01
C GLN A 165 3.01 -8.16 20.62
N ILE A 166 3.33 -8.02 19.33
CA ILE A 166 4.71 -8.07 18.84
C ILE A 166 5.40 -6.75 19.15
N ASP A 167 4.83 -5.64 18.68
CA ASP A 167 5.32 -4.29 18.90
C ASP A 167 4.19 -3.27 18.64
N GLU A 168 3.65 -2.71 19.71
CA GLU A 168 2.56 -1.73 19.66
C GLU A 168 3.01 -0.39 19.08
N ASP A 169 4.24 0.04 19.36
CA ASP A 169 4.77 1.35 18.95
C ASP A 169 5.36 1.33 17.53
N HIS A 170 5.49 0.14 16.93
CA HIS A 170 6.00 0.01 15.57
C HIS A 170 5.13 0.79 14.57
N THR A 171 5.78 1.57 13.69
CA THR A 171 5.11 2.42 12.69
C THR A 171 4.08 1.65 11.85
N LEU A 172 4.41 0.42 11.45
CA LEU A 172 3.49 -0.43 10.68
C LEU A 172 2.28 -0.92 11.50
N THR A 173 2.46 -1.16 12.81
CA THR A 173 1.36 -1.52 13.71
C THR A 173 0.41 -0.34 13.89
N GLN A 174 0.95 0.85 14.10
CA GLN A 174 0.15 2.08 14.19
C GLN A 174 -0.59 2.37 12.87
N LEU A 175 0.06 2.17 11.72
CA LEU A 175 -0.58 2.34 10.42
C LEU A 175 -1.72 1.32 10.20
N ALA A 176 -1.51 0.05 10.57
CA ALA A 176 -2.55 -0.97 10.53
C ALA A 176 -3.70 -0.66 11.49
N ASN A 177 -3.40 -0.10 12.67
CA ASN A 177 -4.41 0.36 13.63
C ASN A 177 -5.31 1.43 13.01
N ALA A 178 -4.72 2.46 12.40
CA ALA A 178 -5.47 3.51 11.72
C ALA A 178 -6.38 2.97 10.60
N TRP A 179 -5.93 1.97 9.83
CA TRP A 179 -6.78 1.34 8.80
C TRP A 179 -7.98 0.59 9.41
N VAL A 180 -7.77 -0.14 10.50
CA VAL A 180 -8.85 -0.85 11.21
C VAL A 180 -9.83 0.14 11.80
N ASP A 181 -9.36 1.19 12.45
CA ASP A 181 -10.19 2.24 13.04
C ASP A 181 -11.04 2.96 11.99
N ILE A 182 -10.47 3.26 10.81
CA ILE A 182 -11.22 3.80 9.67
C ILE A 182 -12.30 2.82 9.21
N ALA A 183 -11.99 1.53 9.12
CA ALA A 183 -12.94 0.50 8.68
C ALA A 183 -14.07 0.24 9.69
N VAL A 184 -13.79 0.38 11.00
CA VAL A 184 -14.79 0.26 12.07
C VAL A 184 -15.71 1.48 12.11
N GLY A 185 -15.15 2.68 11.94
CA GLY A 185 -15.92 3.92 11.93
C GLY A 185 -16.35 4.41 13.30
N GLY A 186 -17.30 5.36 13.31
CA GLY A 186 -17.82 5.96 14.55
C GLY A 186 -16.75 6.75 15.31
N SER A 187 -16.65 6.55 16.62
CA SER A 187 -15.66 7.25 17.45
C SER A 187 -14.21 6.87 17.13
N LYS A 188 -13.98 5.72 16.48
CA LYS A 188 -12.64 5.26 16.09
C LYS A 188 -11.99 6.11 15.02
N ILE A 189 -12.76 6.85 14.23
CA ILE A 189 -12.19 7.77 13.22
C ILE A 189 -11.30 8.84 13.86
N GLN A 190 -11.66 9.32 15.05
CA GLN A 190 -10.83 10.28 15.77
C GLN A 190 -9.50 9.66 16.22
N GLU A 191 -9.50 8.39 16.61
CA GLU A 191 -8.27 7.66 16.98
C GLU A 191 -7.35 7.51 15.75
N ALA A 192 -7.90 7.11 14.60
CA ALA A 192 -7.17 7.05 13.33
C ALA A 192 -6.59 8.42 12.92
N TYR A 193 -7.35 9.51 13.09
CA TYR A 193 -6.86 10.86 12.80
C TYR A 193 -5.63 11.21 13.67
N LEU A 194 -5.67 10.89 14.97
CA LEU A 194 -4.56 11.16 15.88
C LEU A 194 -3.30 10.38 15.49
N ILE A 195 -3.45 9.13 15.03
CA ILE A 195 -2.31 8.35 14.52
C ILE A 195 -1.67 9.02 13.31
N PHE A 196 -2.47 9.47 12.34
CA PHE A 196 -1.92 10.19 11.18
C PHE A 196 -1.37 11.59 11.53
N GLN A 197 -1.94 12.26 12.53
CA GLN A 197 -1.40 13.51 13.09
C GLN A 197 0.00 13.27 13.66
N ASP A 198 0.15 12.25 14.50
CA ASP A 198 1.43 11.81 15.06
C ASP A 198 2.46 11.50 13.96
N PHE A 199 2.05 10.80 12.90
CA PHE A 199 2.93 10.56 11.76
C PHE A 199 3.36 11.85 11.06
N SER A 200 2.46 12.83 10.91
CA SER A 200 2.78 14.12 10.28
C SER A 200 3.73 14.98 11.11
N GLU A 201 3.77 14.79 12.44
CA GLU A 201 4.68 15.49 13.34
C GLU A 201 6.06 14.82 13.42
N LYS A 202 6.10 13.49 13.39
CA LYS A 202 7.32 12.69 13.58
C LYS A 202 8.08 12.42 12.28
N TYR A 203 7.38 12.36 11.14
CA TYR A 203 7.92 11.91 9.86
C TYR A 203 7.60 12.89 8.72
N PRO A 204 8.25 12.75 7.54
CA PRO A 204 7.92 13.59 6.40
C PRO A 204 6.44 13.50 6.04
N MET A 205 5.84 14.66 5.81
CA MET A 205 4.44 14.78 5.45
C MET A 205 4.23 14.39 3.98
N THR A 206 3.96 13.10 3.76
CA THR A 206 3.74 12.48 2.43
C THR A 206 2.28 12.58 2.00
N CYS A 207 2.00 12.28 0.72
CA CYS A 207 0.63 12.17 0.22
C CYS A 207 -0.16 11.09 0.97
N LEU A 208 0.47 9.97 1.37
CA LEU A 208 -0.18 8.91 2.16
C LEU A 208 -0.70 9.44 3.50
N VAL A 209 0.16 10.12 4.26
CA VAL A 209 -0.22 10.67 5.57
C VAL A 209 -1.28 11.75 5.43
N LEU A 210 -1.11 12.66 4.47
CA LEU A 210 -2.08 13.72 4.18
C LEU A 210 -3.45 13.18 3.79
N ASN A 211 -3.51 12.19 2.89
CA ASN A 211 -4.77 11.56 2.51
C ASN A 211 -5.39 10.80 3.68
N GLY A 212 -4.60 10.12 4.51
CA GLY A 212 -5.09 9.47 5.73
C GLY A 212 -5.80 10.46 6.66
N LYS A 213 -5.17 11.61 6.95
CA LYS A 213 -5.79 12.69 7.75
C LYS A 213 -7.06 13.22 7.08
N ALA A 214 -6.99 13.53 5.79
CA ALA A 214 -8.12 14.09 5.05
C ALA A 214 -9.31 13.14 5.03
N VAL A 215 -9.09 11.83 4.87
CA VAL A 215 -10.15 10.81 4.94
C VAL A 215 -10.80 10.80 6.31
N CYS A 216 -10.02 10.84 7.39
CA CYS A 216 -10.59 10.95 8.73
C CYS A 216 -11.44 12.23 8.90
N CYS A 217 -10.94 13.39 8.43
CA CYS A 217 -11.70 14.65 8.46
C CYS A 217 -13.02 14.54 7.69
N MET A 218 -13.01 13.99 6.47
CA MET A 218 -14.22 13.79 5.66
C MET A 218 -15.23 12.88 6.38
N LEU A 219 -14.75 11.79 7.00
CA LEU A 219 -15.60 10.85 7.75
C LEU A 219 -16.20 11.47 9.02
N MET A 220 -15.53 12.46 9.61
CA MET A 220 -16.05 13.25 10.74
C MET A 220 -16.95 14.42 10.30
N GLY A 221 -17.10 14.67 8.99
CA GLY A 221 -17.86 15.80 8.45
C GLY A 221 -17.09 17.11 8.35
N ASN A 222 -15.79 17.12 8.66
CA ASN A 222 -14.92 18.30 8.63
C ASN A 222 -14.31 18.49 7.23
N PHE A 223 -15.14 18.82 6.23
CA PHE A 223 -14.69 18.91 4.84
C PHE A 223 -13.77 20.11 4.55
N ASP A 224 -13.87 21.20 5.32
CA ASP A 224 -13.01 22.38 5.15
C ASP A 224 -11.53 22.07 5.45
N GLU A 225 -11.29 21.31 6.53
CA GLU A 225 -9.96 20.83 6.90
C GLU A 225 -9.46 19.80 5.88
N ALA A 226 -10.33 18.88 5.45
CA ALA A 226 -9.99 17.90 4.44
C ALA A 226 -9.57 18.54 3.11
N GLU A 227 -10.28 19.56 2.62
CA GLU A 227 -9.92 20.29 1.39
C GLU A 227 -8.52 20.92 1.52
N SER A 228 -8.22 21.51 2.67
CA SER A 228 -6.91 22.12 2.94
C SER A 228 -5.77 21.08 2.89
N LEU A 229 -5.95 19.94 3.55
CA LEU A 229 -4.98 18.84 3.55
C LEU A 229 -4.78 18.24 2.15
N LEU A 230 -5.86 18.10 1.38
CA LEU A 230 -5.81 17.55 0.02
C LEU A 230 -5.16 18.51 -0.97
N ILE A 231 -5.36 19.82 -0.82
CA ILE A 231 -4.63 20.83 -1.62
C ILE A 231 -3.13 20.75 -1.33
N GLU A 232 -2.74 20.57 -0.07
CA GLU A 232 -1.33 20.36 0.27
C GLU A 232 -0.77 19.08 -0.38
N ALA A 233 -1.51 17.98 -0.34
CA ALA A 233 -1.11 16.73 -0.98
C ALA A 233 -0.95 16.92 -2.51
N LEU A 234 -1.88 17.65 -3.13
CA LEU A 234 -1.85 17.94 -4.56
C LEU A 234 -0.62 18.78 -4.95
N ASN A 235 -0.19 19.70 -4.08
CA ASN A 235 1.03 20.49 -4.30
C ASN A 235 2.31 19.65 -4.17
N LYS A 236 2.28 18.54 -3.43
CA LYS A 236 3.41 17.60 -3.31
C LYS A 236 3.47 16.64 -4.49
N ASP A 237 2.34 16.04 -4.85
CA ASP A 237 2.21 15.22 -6.05
C ASP A 237 0.86 15.44 -6.72
N ALA A 238 0.88 16.19 -7.82
CA ALA A 238 -0.31 16.51 -8.59
C ALA A 238 -0.95 15.28 -9.26
N LYS A 239 -0.24 14.15 -9.36
CA LYS A 239 -0.70 12.93 -10.03
C LYS A 239 -1.12 11.82 -9.07
N ASP A 240 -0.96 12.04 -7.76
CA ASP A 240 -1.34 11.04 -6.75
C ASP A 240 -2.83 10.66 -6.91
N PRO A 241 -3.13 9.37 -7.18
CA PRO A 241 -4.48 8.93 -7.49
C PRO A 241 -5.45 9.17 -6.32
N GLU A 242 -4.97 9.02 -5.09
CA GLU A 242 -5.83 9.06 -3.90
C GLU A 242 -6.19 10.49 -3.53
N THR A 243 -5.24 11.41 -3.69
CA THR A 243 -5.48 12.85 -3.59
C THR A 243 -6.53 13.29 -4.60
N LEU A 244 -6.41 12.89 -5.87
CA LEU A 244 -7.38 13.25 -6.91
C LEU A 244 -8.76 12.66 -6.60
N ALA A 245 -8.84 11.40 -6.17
CA ALA A 245 -10.08 10.75 -5.80
C ALA A 245 -10.77 11.43 -4.60
N ASN A 246 -10.01 11.77 -3.55
CA ASN A 246 -10.53 12.46 -2.39
C ASN A 246 -10.97 13.90 -2.70
N LEU A 247 -10.25 14.61 -3.58
CA LEU A 247 -10.66 15.94 -4.06
C LEU A 247 -11.95 15.91 -4.87
N VAL A 248 -12.21 14.83 -5.63
CA VAL A 248 -13.50 14.63 -6.29
C VAL A 248 -14.62 14.57 -5.26
N VAL A 249 -14.45 13.79 -4.19
CA VAL A 249 -15.44 13.65 -3.11
C VAL A 249 -15.67 14.99 -2.39
N CYS A 250 -14.61 15.70 -1.98
CA CYS A 250 -14.73 17.02 -1.35
C CYS A 250 -15.43 18.04 -2.26
N SER A 251 -15.05 18.09 -3.55
CA SER A 251 -15.64 19.04 -4.51
C SER A 251 -17.14 18.81 -4.65
N LEU A 252 -17.56 17.54 -4.76
CA LEU A 252 -18.98 17.18 -4.84
C LEU A 252 -19.74 17.54 -3.55
N HIS A 253 -19.13 17.36 -2.38
CA HIS A 253 -19.75 17.73 -1.10
C HIS A 253 -20.05 19.23 -1.02
N PHE A 254 -19.15 20.08 -1.52
CA PHE A 254 -19.37 21.53 -1.60
C PHE A 254 -20.28 21.98 -2.75
N GLY A 255 -20.79 21.05 -3.58
CA GLY A 255 -21.54 21.41 -4.80
C GLY A 255 -20.69 22.08 -5.88
N LYS A 256 -19.35 21.95 -5.81
CA LYS A 256 -18.41 22.46 -6.81
C LYS A 256 -18.23 21.43 -7.93
N SER A 257 -17.72 21.87 -9.09
CA SER A 257 -17.38 20.95 -10.17
C SER A 257 -16.15 20.10 -9.83
N ALA A 258 -16.30 18.78 -9.86
CA ALA A 258 -15.21 17.81 -9.68
C ALA A 258 -14.54 17.38 -11.01
N SER A 259 -14.99 17.92 -12.15
CA SER A 259 -14.63 17.42 -13.49
C SER A 259 -13.13 17.47 -13.76
N ARG A 260 -12.43 18.50 -13.27
CA ARG A 260 -10.98 18.64 -13.43
C ARG A 260 -10.24 17.44 -12.83
N PHE A 261 -10.48 17.16 -11.55
CA PHE A 261 -9.78 16.10 -10.82
C PHE A 261 -10.18 14.72 -11.35
N LEU A 262 -11.46 14.53 -11.67
CA LEU A 262 -11.96 13.29 -12.22
C LEU A 262 -11.34 12.98 -13.60
N ASN A 263 -11.27 13.96 -14.50
CA ASN A 263 -10.67 13.77 -15.82
C ASN A 263 -9.18 13.45 -15.69
N GLN A 264 -8.47 14.12 -14.78
CA GLN A 264 -7.07 13.83 -14.51
C GLN A 264 -6.88 12.40 -14.00
N LEU A 265 -7.73 11.95 -13.05
CA LEU A 265 -7.69 10.60 -12.51
C LEU A 265 -7.96 9.53 -13.58
N LYS A 266 -8.95 9.76 -14.46
CA LYS A 266 -9.26 8.86 -15.58
C LYS A 266 -8.08 8.71 -16.55
N LEU A 267 -7.33 9.79 -16.78
CA LEU A 267 -6.18 9.80 -17.68
C LEU A 267 -4.94 9.14 -17.07
N SER A 268 -4.66 9.39 -15.78
CA SER A 268 -3.45 8.88 -15.13
C SER A 268 -3.62 7.47 -14.57
N HIS A 269 -4.79 7.15 -14.01
CA HIS A 269 -5.06 5.89 -13.30
C HIS A 269 -6.45 5.34 -13.67
N PRO A 270 -6.64 4.85 -14.90
CA PRO A 270 -7.93 4.32 -15.36
C PRO A 270 -8.42 3.12 -14.53
N GLU A 271 -7.49 2.37 -13.95
CA GLU A 271 -7.79 1.19 -13.13
C GLU A 271 -8.17 1.52 -11.68
N HIS A 272 -8.15 2.80 -11.29
CA HIS A 272 -8.46 3.22 -9.93
C HIS A 272 -9.91 2.87 -9.54
N THR A 273 -10.12 2.50 -8.27
CA THR A 273 -11.41 1.98 -7.76
C THR A 273 -12.57 2.93 -8.03
N LEU A 274 -12.37 4.24 -7.86
CA LEU A 274 -13.40 5.25 -8.11
C LEU A 274 -13.80 5.28 -9.59
N VAL A 275 -12.83 5.19 -10.51
CA VAL A 275 -13.08 5.21 -11.96
C VAL A 275 -13.87 3.99 -12.38
N LYS A 276 -13.47 2.80 -11.94
CA LYS A 276 -14.20 1.54 -12.22
C LYS A 276 -15.62 1.55 -11.67
N ARG A 277 -15.80 2.02 -10.43
CA ARG A 277 -17.13 2.12 -9.81
C ARG A 277 -18.03 3.10 -10.56
N MET A 278 -17.49 4.24 -11.00
CA MET A 278 -18.25 5.19 -11.80
C MET A 278 -18.69 4.60 -13.14
N ALA A 279 -17.78 3.96 -13.88
CA ALA A 279 -18.11 3.33 -15.15
C ALA A 279 -19.19 2.24 -14.99
N SER A 280 -19.07 1.41 -13.95
CA SER A 280 -20.07 0.38 -13.64
C SER A 280 -21.43 0.95 -13.22
N ALA A 281 -21.43 2.08 -12.50
CA ALA A 281 -22.65 2.80 -12.13
C ALA A 281 -23.32 3.43 -13.35
N GLU A 282 -22.55 4.05 -14.26
CA GLU A 282 -23.03 4.60 -15.54
C GLU A 282 -23.70 3.50 -16.39
N GLU A 283 -23.05 2.35 -16.56
CA GLU A 283 -23.62 1.20 -17.29
C GLU A 283 -24.90 0.67 -16.63
N SER A 284 -24.92 0.59 -15.31
CA SER A 284 -26.11 0.13 -14.57
C SER A 284 -27.28 1.09 -14.69
N PHE A 285 -27.01 2.40 -14.70
CA PHE A 285 -28.02 3.43 -14.90
C PHE A 285 -28.60 3.38 -16.32
N GLU A 286 -27.76 3.24 -17.34
CA GLU A 286 -28.19 3.10 -18.73
C GLU A 286 -29.08 1.85 -18.94
N ARG A 287 -28.69 0.72 -18.35
CA ARG A 287 -29.52 -0.50 -18.36
C ARG A 287 -30.87 -0.29 -17.69
N ALA A 288 -30.91 0.48 -16.60
CA ALA A 288 -32.17 0.79 -15.92
C ALA A 288 -33.08 1.68 -16.80
N ILE A 289 -32.52 2.67 -17.50
CA ILE A 289 -33.28 3.49 -18.46
C ILE A 289 -33.90 2.61 -19.54
N GLN A 290 -33.11 1.71 -20.13
CA GLN A 290 -33.57 0.79 -21.18
C GLN A 290 -34.65 -0.18 -20.71
N SER A 291 -34.70 -0.49 -19.41
CA SER A 291 -35.75 -1.36 -18.83
C SER A 291 -37.10 -0.66 -18.62
N ILE A 292 -37.10 0.67 -18.64
CA ILE A 292 -38.29 1.51 -18.44
C ILE A 292 -38.81 2.06 -19.79
N ALA A 293 -37.96 2.12 -20.81
CA ALA A 293 -38.30 2.51 -22.18
C ALA A 293 -39.00 1.37 -22.95
#